data_AF-A0A950JP30-F1
#
_entry.id   AF-A0A950JP30-F1
#
_cell.length_a   1.000
_cell.length_b   1.000
_cell.length_c   1.000
_cell.angle_alpha   90.00
_cell.angle_beta   90.00
_cell.angle_gamma   90.00
#
_symmetry.space_group_name_H-M   'P 1'
#
loop_
_entity.id
_entity.type
_entity.pdbx_description
1 polymer ?
#
loop_
_entity_poly.entity_id
_entity_poly.type
_entity_poly.pdbx_seq_one_letter_code
_entity_poly.pdbx_strand_id
1 'polypeptide(L)'
;MLLLGDLNGRVRTGEAARRLGAPRSSLHRISSILTREQLLDLSVRGWIALGPAAAALGARRDEMLRSEDERRLAPRRKQLARAPGASYALLRIAECAQVADTAGFRRTPKFRLGFSNASLDSAWRTALVHSVEYGAVRHQSLVKSFSVRHARLDAEGQAHDIEALLASGIDGLVLSAHESEPLVDVLTEAERRGVPTVLVDRGRTEILPHVAFVTCDDRMIGDITARWLAERLKGRGSLLLLPGLAQAEPARRRLEGAQTVFARYPGLCILDVCWTGWRHERGREIVAAKLAQRGNSIDGVWCDSGLQAVGSLRAYLEAGLGGAIPPHTGGDLNLAYKLAIRHGIAQAAVDYPPAMGLRSVEVLLEVLRGRSVPRRVEVPTEIVVTRGDATRSVRPDLWSDEHVRWDLPDDLILASGLGPSYDPRSFRVHYKGNRYNRSAADRTARPSYAGG
;
A
#
# COMPACT_ATOMS: atom_id res chain seq x y z
N MET A 1 -9.56 4.50 -20.64
CA MET A 1 -8.52 5.48 -21.01
C MET A 1 -7.34 4.85 -21.76
N LEU A 2 -6.69 3.79 -21.28
CA LEU A 2 -5.60 3.11 -22.01
C LEU A 2 -5.97 2.62 -23.43
N LEU A 3 -7.24 2.27 -23.66
CA LEU A 3 -7.76 1.88 -24.99
C LEU A 3 -8.03 3.05 -25.95
N LEU A 4 -8.20 4.25 -25.41
CA LEU A 4 -8.58 5.46 -26.15
C LEU A 4 -7.41 6.45 -26.27
N GLY A 5 -6.29 6.19 -25.58
CA GLY A 5 -5.07 7.01 -25.59
C GLY A 5 -4.26 6.93 -26.87
N ASP A 6 -4.42 5.86 -27.67
CA ASP A 6 -3.62 5.64 -28.89
C ASP A 6 -4.34 6.03 -30.20
N LEU A 7 -5.57 6.58 -30.16
CA LEU A 7 -6.40 6.78 -31.35
C LEU A 7 -7.27 8.05 -31.30
N ASN A 8 -6.67 9.25 -31.19
CA ASN A 8 -7.36 10.55 -31.33
C ASN A 8 -8.70 10.65 -30.54
N GLY A 9 -8.79 10.00 -29.37
CA GLY A 9 -9.96 10.05 -28.49
C GLY A 9 -11.17 9.21 -28.93
N ARG A 10 -11.10 8.37 -29.99
CA ARG A 10 -12.20 7.50 -30.43
C ARG A 10 -11.73 6.12 -30.92
N VAL A 11 -12.51 5.06 -30.68
CA VAL A 11 -12.24 3.69 -31.17
C VAL A 11 -13.51 3.06 -31.75
N ARG A 12 -13.38 2.25 -32.81
CA ARG A 12 -14.53 1.49 -33.33
C ARG A 12 -15.00 0.46 -32.30
N THR A 13 -16.32 0.31 -32.11
CA THR A 13 -16.91 -0.64 -31.16
C THR A 13 -16.43 -2.08 -31.39
N GLY A 14 -16.32 -2.50 -32.65
CA GLY A 14 -15.81 -3.84 -33.00
C GLY A 14 -14.31 -4.03 -32.69
N GLU A 15 -13.53 -2.95 -32.72
CA GLU A 15 -12.12 -2.98 -32.34
C GLU A 15 -11.94 -2.95 -30.82
N ALA A 16 -12.72 -2.14 -30.11
CA ALA A 16 -12.79 -2.16 -28.66
C ALA A 16 -13.15 -3.55 -28.13
N ALA A 17 -14.15 -4.22 -28.72
CA ALA A 17 -14.55 -5.58 -28.34
C ALA A 17 -13.40 -6.59 -28.50
N ARG A 18 -12.66 -6.50 -29.62
CA ARG A 18 -11.51 -7.38 -29.89
C ARG A 18 -10.35 -7.12 -28.93
N ARG A 19 -10.00 -5.85 -28.69
CA ARG A 19 -8.90 -5.48 -27.79
C ARG A 19 -9.21 -5.82 -26.32
N LEU A 20 -10.46 -5.70 -25.91
CA LEU A 20 -10.94 -6.08 -24.56
C LEU A 20 -11.18 -7.58 -24.40
N GLY A 21 -11.18 -8.35 -25.49
CA GLY A 21 -11.54 -9.77 -25.45
C GLY A 21 -12.98 -10.03 -24.99
N ALA A 22 -13.89 -9.07 -25.17
CA ALA A 22 -15.27 -9.14 -24.68
C ALA A 22 -16.27 -9.39 -25.82
N PRO A 23 -17.34 -10.18 -25.59
CA PRO A 23 -18.45 -10.29 -26.54
C PRO A 23 -19.07 -8.92 -26.83
N ARG A 24 -19.49 -8.68 -28.09
CA ARG A 24 -20.09 -7.39 -28.50
C ARG A 24 -21.32 -7.02 -27.68
N SER A 25 -22.11 -8.00 -27.26
CA SER A 25 -23.29 -7.83 -26.40
C SER A 25 -22.94 -7.36 -24.97
N SER A 26 -21.81 -7.82 -24.43
CA SER A 26 -21.29 -7.38 -23.12
C SER A 26 -20.71 -5.97 -23.22
N LEU A 27 -19.97 -5.68 -24.29
CA LEU A 27 -19.46 -4.33 -24.55
C LEU A 27 -20.59 -3.32 -24.70
N HIS A 28 -21.70 -3.68 -25.35
CA HIS A 28 -22.85 -2.81 -25.50
C HIS A 28 -23.50 -2.45 -24.15
N ARG A 29 -23.67 -3.44 -23.25
CA ARG A 29 -24.21 -3.21 -21.90
C ARG A 29 -23.29 -2.35 -21.04
N ILE A 30 -21.98 -2.60 -21.08
CA ILE A 30 -21.00 -1.79 -20.33
C ILE A 30 -20.93 -0.37 -20.88
N SER A 31 -20.94 -0.21 -22.21
CA SER A 31 -20.86 1.10 -22.84
C SER A 31 -22.10 1.96 -22.55
N SER A 32 -23.29 1.36 -22.46
CA SER A 32 -24.52 2.10 -22.12
C SER A 32 -24.56 2.57 -20.67
N ILE A 33 -23.92 1.86 -19.74
CA ILE A 33 -23.72 2.29 -18.35
C ILE A 33 -22.73 3.46 -18.32
N LEU A 34 -21.57 3.30 -18.94
CA LEU A 34 -20.52 4.32 -18.96
C LEU A 34 -20.92 5.60 -19.72
N THR A 35 -21.88 5.51 -20.65
CA THR A 35 -22.46 6.68 -21.31
C THR A 35 -23.38 7.46 -20.38
N ARG A 36 -24.14 6.78 -19.51
CA ARG A 36 -24.98 7.45 -18.49
C ARG A 36 -24.13 8.23 -17.49
N GLU A 37 -22.96 7.69 -17.14
CA GLU A 37 -21.97 8.34 -16.27
C GLU A 37 -21.10 9.39 -16.98
N GLN A 38 -21.41 9.73 -18.24
CA GLN A 38 -20.64 10.68 -19.06
C GLN A 38 -19.14 10.32 -19.20
N LEU A 39 -18.78 9.06 -18.99
CA LEU A 39 -17.41 8.54 -19.13
C LEU A 39 -17.12 8.13 -20.56
N LEU A 40 -18.14 7.69 -21.30
CA LEU A 40 -18.07 7.41 -22.73
C LEU A 40 -19.10 8.26 -23.50
N ASP A 41 -18.78 8.56 -24.75
CA ASP A 41 -19.69 9.16 -25.72
C ASP A 41 -19.90 8.16 -26.88
N LEU A 42 -21.16 7.81 -27.12
CA LEU A 42 -21.62 6.88 -28.16
C LEU A 42 -22.51 7.57 -29.22
N SER A 43 -22.50 8.90 -29.27
CA SER A 43 -23.30 9.70 -30.22
C SER A 43 -23.06 9.31 -31.67
N VAL A 44 -21.86 8.80 -31.98
CA VAL A 44 -21.50 8.28 -33.32
C VAL A 44 -21.66 6.77 -33.36
N ARG A 45 -22.61 6.29 -34.17
CA ARG A 45 -22.91 4.86 -34.33
C ARG A 45 -21.65 4.06 -34.73
N GLY A 46 -21.35 3.01 -33.97
CA GLY A 46 -20.20 2.13 -34.22
C GLY A 46 -18.86 2.65 -33.70
N TRP A 47 -18.86 3.79 -32.99
CA TRP A 47 -17.69 4.38 -32.36
C TRP A 47 -17.91 4.56 -30.86
N ILE A 48 -16.81 4.51 -30.12
CA ILE A 48 -16.74 4.77 -28.68
C ILE A 48 -15.74 5.90 -28.48
N ALA A 49 -16.16 6.99 -27.88
CA ALA A 49 -15.33 8.15 -27.54
C ALA A 49 -15.26 8.34 -26.01
N LEU A 50 -14.32 9.15 -25.54
CA LEU A 50 -14.34 9.63 -24.14
C LEU A 50 -15.48 10.61 -23.96
N GLY A 51 -16.27 10.41 -22.89
CA GLY A 51 -17.28 11.38 -22.49
C GLY A 51 -16.68 12.55 -21.70
N PRO A 52 -17.44 13.64 -21.49
CA PRO A 52 -16.96 14.87 -20.85
C PRO A 52 -16.30 14.65 -19.48
N ALA A 53 -16.85 13.74 -18.66
CA ALA A 53 -16.30 13.44 -17.33
C ALA A 53 -14.93 12.76 -17.43
N ALA A 54 -14.73 11.89 -18.42
CA ALA A 54 -13.45 11.23 -18.65
C ALA A 54 -12.41 12.17 -19.31
N ALA A 55 -12.85 13.13 -20.13
CA ALA A 55 -11.98 14.16 -20.70
C ALA A 55 -11.44 15.12 -19.63
N ALA A 56 -12.28 15.51 -18.65
CA ALA A 56 -11.86 16.32 -17.51
C ALA A 56 -10.82 15.61 -16.60
N LEU A 57 -10.90 14.28 -16.52
CA LEU A 57 -9.89 13.44 -15.84
C LEU A 57 -8.59 13.34 -16.66
N GLY A 58 -8.67 13.36 -18.00
CA GLY A 58 -7.52 13.36 -18.90
C GLY A 58 -6.75 14.69 -18.94
N ALA A 59 -7.43 15.83 -18.85
CA ALA A 59 -6.78 17.15 -18.85
C ALA A 59 -5.81 17.35 -17.66
N ARG A 60 -6.08 16.70 -16.52
CA ARG A 60 -5.16 16.70 -15.36
C ARG A 60 -3.93 15.82 -15.56
N ARG A 61 -3.97 14.89 -16.52
CA ARG A 61 -2.83 14.04 -16.89
C ARG A 61 -1.87 14.79 -17.81
N ASP A 62 -2.39 15.59 -18.74
CA ASP A 62 -1.58 16.38 -19.67
C ASP A 62 -0.87 17.56 -19.00
N GLU A 63 -1.40 18.10 -17.90
CA GLU A 63 -0.68 19.05 -17.03
C GLU A 63 0.48 18.39 -16.28
N MET A 64 0.35 17.12 -15.92
CA MET A 64 1.38 16.37 -15.19
C MET A 64 2.51 15.87 -16.11
N LEU A 65 2.14 15.46 -17.34
CA LEU A 65 3.07 14.93 -18.34
C LEU A 65 3.88 16.01 -19.08
N ARG A 66 3.48 17.29 -19.01
CA ARG A 66 4.22 18.40 -19.64
C ARG A 66 5.52 18.77 -18.93
N SER A 67 5.81 18.18 -17.77
CA SER A 67 7.00 18.55 -16.99
C SER A 67 8.24 17.69 -17.23
N GLU A 68 8.18 16.53 -17.90
CA GLU A 68 9.35 15.62 -17.91
C GLU A 68 9.75 14.92 -19.21
N ASP A 69 8.94 14.87 -20.29
CA ASP A 69 9.31 14.02 -21.44
C ASP A 69 9.29 14.71 -22.82
N GLU A 70 10.42 15.34 -23.19
CA GLU A 70 10.77 15.53 -24.61
C GLU A 70 12.12 14.91 -25.01
N ARG A 71 12.73 14.07 -24.17
CA ARG A 71 13.93 13.34 -24.59
C ARG A 71 13.78 11.85 -24.35
N ARG A 72 13.35 11.22 -25.45
CA ARG A 72 13.90 9.98 -26.02
C ARG A 72 13.04 8.72 -25.83
N LEU A 73 12.33 8.44 -26.93
CA LEU A 73 12.32 7.16 -27.67
C LEU A 73 11.01 6.36 -27.64
N ALA A 74 10.45 6.23 -28.84
CA ALA A 74 9.68 5.07 -29.29
C ALA A 74 10.19 4.71 -30.71
N PRO A 75 9.91 3.53 -31.29
CA PRO A 75 9.62 2.22 -30.70
C PRO A 75 10.34 1.06 -31.44
N ARG A 76 10.35 -0.18 -30.89
CA ARG A 76 10.16 -1.41 -31.72
C ARG A 76 9.46 -2.54 -30.95
N ARG A 77 8.29 -2.92 -31.45
CA ARG A 77 7.50 -4.11 -31.11
C ARG A 77 8.14 -5.38 -31.67
N LYS A 78 8.05 -6.49 -30.92
CA LYS A 78 7.77 -7.83 -31.47
C LYS A 78 6.82 -8.59 -30.53
N GLN A 79 5.82 -9.21 -31.15
CA GLN A 79 4.77 -10.05 -30.55
C GLN A 79 5.35 -11.27 -29.84
N LEU A 80 4.75 -11.66 -28.72
CA LEU A 80 4.60 -13.06 -28.34
C LEU A 80 3.23 -13.31 -27.73
N ALA A 81 2.63 -14.41 -28.15
CA ALA A 81 1.24 -14.76 -28.03
C ALA A 81 0.84 -15.28 -26.62
N ARG A 82 -0.48 -15.27 -26.40
CA ARG A 82 -1.24 -15.63 -25.20
C ARG A 82 -0.93 -17.00 -24.60
N ALA A 83 -1.12 -17.09 -23.28
CA ALA A 83 -1.64 -18.29 -22.60
C ALA A 83 -2.65 -17.87 -21.49
N PRO A 84 -3.62 -18.75 -21.14
CA PRO A 84 -4.91 -18.36 -20.58
C PRO A 84 -4.93 -18.35 -19.04
N GLY A 85 -5.56 -17.32 -18.47
CA GLY A 85 -5.73 -17.18 -17.01
C GLY A 85 -6.88 -16.24 -16.67
N ALA A 86 -8.05 -16.47 -17.27
CA ALA A 86 -9.27 -15.77 -16.87
C ALA A 86 -9.86 -16.47 -15.64
N SER A 87 -9.56 -15.99 -14.42
CA SER A 87 -10.49 -16.04 -13.26
C SER A 87 -9.98 -15.32 -11.98
N TYR A 88 -9.36 -14.13 -12.10
CA TYR A 88 -9.09 -13.26 -10.93
C TYR A 88 -9.47 -11.79 -11.19
N ALA A 89 -9.42 -11.34 -12.45
CA ALA A 89 -9.80 -9.97 -12.82
C ALA A 89 -11.29 -9.66 -12.60
N LEU A 90 -12.18 -10.67 -12.63
CA LEU A 90 -13.63 -10.47 -12.46
C LEU A 90 -14.03 -10.24 -10.98
N LEU A 91 -13.31 -10.84 -10.02
CA LEU A 91 -13.50 -10.59 -8.59
C LEU A 91 -12.99 -9.19 -8.19
N ARG A 92 -11.87 -8.72 -8.79
CA ARG A 92 -11.31 -7.38 -8.54
C ARG A 92 -12.23 -6.22 -8.92
N ILE A 93 -13.14 -6.42 -9.87
CA ILE A 93 -14.04 -5.34 -10.33
C ILE A 93 -15.20 -5.14 -9.35
N ALA A 94 -15.69 -6.19 -8.67
CA ALA A 94 -16.91 -6.10 -7.89
C ALA A 94 -16.77 -5.25 -6.61
N GLU A 95 -15.67 -5.38 -5.87
CA GLU A 95 -15.45 -4.61 -4.62
C GLU A 95 -14.98 -3.18 -4.88
N CYS A 96 -14.11 -2.95 -5.88
CA CYS A 96 -13.71 -1.60 -6.29
C CYS A 96 -14.87 -0.79 -6.94
N ALA A 97 -15.93 -1.45 -7.42
CA ALA A 97 -17.07 -0.78 -8.05
C ALA A 97 -18.18 -0.37 -7.06
N GLN A 98 -18.13 -0.82 -5.81
CA GLN A 98 -19.11 -0.40 -4.81
C GLN A 98 -18.80 1.01 -4.34
N VAL A 99 -19.77 1.90 -4.52
CA VAL A 99 -19.69 3.31 -4.12
C VAL A 99 -20.60 3.52 -2.91
N ALA A 100 -20.11 4.20 -1.88
CA ALA A 100 -20.90 4.64 -0.74
C ALA A 100 -21.67 5.92 -1.10
N ASP A 101 -22.98 5.94 -0.81
CA ASP A 101 -23.73 7.18 -0.73
C ASP A 101 -23.37 7.88 0.60
N THR A 102 -23.02 9.15 0.50
CA THR A 102 -22.52 9.95 1.62
C THR A 102 -23.34 11.22 1.84
N ALA A 103 -24.45 11.40 1.12
CA ALA A 103 -25.28 12.60 1.21
C ALA A 103 -25.70 12.92 2.66
N GLY A 104 -26.00 11.89 3.45
CA GLY A 104 -26.36 12.01 4.87
C GLY A 104 -25.25 12.53 5.79
N PHE A 105 -23.99 12.48 5.37
CA PHE A 105 -22.83 12.99 6.12
C PHE A 105 -22.46 14.43 5.76
N ARG A 106 -23.18 15.06 4.82
CA ARG A 106 -22.86 16.41 4.34
C ARG A 106 -22.90 17.43 5.47
N ARG A 107 -21.78 18.11 5.68
CA ARG A 107 -21.60 19.21 6.63
C ARG A 107 -20.90 20.40 5.97
N THR A 108 -21.04 21.58 6.59
CA THR A 108 -20.34 22.79 6.14
C THR A 108 -18.95 22.88 6.80
N PRO A 109 -17.85 23.02 6.03
CA PRO A 109 -16.52 23.20 6.60
C PRO A 109 -16.41 24.49 7.43
N LYS A 110 -15.47 24.61 8.38
CA LYS A 110 -14.34 23.72 8.64
C LYS A 110 -14.64 22.56 9.61
N PHE A 111 -14.09 21.38 9.35
CA PHE A 111 -14.35 20.11 10.05
C PHE A 111 -13.38 19.81 11.19
N ARG A 112 -13.86 19.16 12.24
CA ARG A 112 -13.06 18.62 13.35
C ARG A 112 -12.81 17.14 13.08
N LEU A 113 -11.58 16.74 12.79
CA LEU A 113 -11.27 15.37 12.43
C LEU A 113 -10.57 14.64 13.58
N GLY A 114 -10.89 13.36 13.77
CA GLY A 114 -10.21 12.46 14.69
C GLY A 114 -9.41 11.40 13.95
N PHE A 115 -8.29 10.98 14.51
CA PHE A 115 -7.56 9.78 14.09
C PHE A 115 -7.28 8.89 15.29
N SER A 116 -7.77 7.65 15.21
CA SER A 116 -7.44 6.58 16.15
C SER A 116 -6.49 5.59 15.49
N ASN A 117 -5.30 5.44 16.06
CA ASN A 117 -4.21 4.61 15.52
C ASN A 117 -3.86 3.48 16.48
N ALA A 118 -3.53 2.30 15.96
CA ALA A 118 -3.18 1.15 16.79
C ALA A 118 -1.91 1.36 17.64
N SER A 119 -0.83 1.89 17.05
CA SER A 119 0.46 2.00 17.74
C SER A 119 1.43 3.00 17.09
N LEU A 120 2.57 3.22 17.75
CA LEU A 120 3.73 4.00 17.26
C LEU A 120 5.03 3.18 17.39
N ASP A 121 4.91 1.85 17.31
CA ASP A 121 5.98 0.90 17.63
C ASP A 121 7.05 0.73 16.54
N SER A 122 6.88 1.37 15.38
CA SER A 122 7.70 1.14 14.20
C SER A 122 7.80 2.38 13.31
N ALA A 123 8.85 2.41 12.49
CA ALA A 123 9.07 3.47 11.49
C ALA A 123 7.89 3.57 10.51
N TRP A 124 7.31 2.42 10.11
CA TRP A 124 6.12 2.38 9.25
C TRP A 124 4.91 3.04 9.90
N ARG A 125 4.62 2.72 11.17
CA ARG A 125 3.55 3.37 11.93
C ARG A 125 3.76 4.87 12.07
N THR A 126 4.99 5.29 12.31
CA THR A 126 5.35 6.71 12.40
C THR A 126 5.10 7.42 11.08
N ALA A 127 5.53 6.83 9.96
CA ALA A 127 5.27 7.38 8.63
C ALA A 127 3.78 7.47 8.29
N LEU A 128 2.95 6.51 8.71
CA LEU A 128 1.50 6.57 8.54
C LEU A 128 0.91 7.75 9.30
N VAL A 129 1.31 7.96 10.55
CA VAL A 129 0.86 9.11 11.35
C VAL A 129 1.26 10.42 10.69
N HIS A 130 2.50 10.55 10.24
CA HIS A 130 2.97 11.72 9.52
C HIS A 130 2.17 11.96 8.22
N SER A 131 1.84 10.89 7.49
CA SER A 131 1.02 10.94 6.28
C SER A 131 -0.41 11.41 6.56
N VAL A 132 -1.07 10.87 7.59
CA VAL A 132 -2.40 11.31 8.02
C VAL A 132 -2.36 12.78 8.45
N GLU A 133 -1.40 13.15 9.30
CA GLU A 133 -1.24 14.54 9.72
C GLU A 133 -1.04 15.42 8.49
N TYR A 134 -0.07 15.14 7.63
CA TYR A 134 0.17 15.93 6.42
C TYR A 134 -1.08 16.14 5.56
N GLY A 135 -1.96 15.13 5.46
CA GLY A 135 -3.27 15.30 4.83
C GLY A 135 -4.14 16.36 5.49
N ALA A 136 -4.17 16.42 6.82
CA ALA A 136 -4.82 17.50 7.54
C ALA A 136 -4.17 18.89 7.25
N VAL A 137 -2.84 19.02 7.16
CA VAL A 137 -2.17 20.32 6.83
C VAL A 137 -2.56 20.74 5.42
N ARG A 138 -2.41 19.81 4.47
CA ARG A 138 -2.66 20.06 3.05
C ARG A 138 -4.07 20.57 2.81
N HIS A 139 -5.01 20.20 3.66
CA HIS A 139 -6.41 20.61 3.62
C HIS A 139 -6.83 21.53 4.79
N GLN A 140 -5.92 22.33 5.35
CA GLN A 140 -6.21 23.25 6.47
C GLN A 140 -7.30 24.31 6.19
N SER A 141 -7.62 24.57 4.92
CA SER A 141 -8.77 25.39 4.54
C SER A 141 -10.10 24.72 4.88
N LEU A 142 -10.14 23.38 4.94
CA LEU A 142 -11.30 22.56 5.27
C LEU A 142 -11.23 22.01 6.70
N VAL A 143 -10.05 21.91 7.31
CA VAL A 143 -9.86 21.32 8.64
C VAL A 143 -9.78 22.40 9.73
N LYS A 144 -10.67 22.32 10.73
CA LYS A 144 -10.74 23.20 11.90
C LYS A 144 -9.80 22.75 13.01
N SER A 145 -9.77 21.45 13.29
CA SER A 145 -8.92 20.82 14.29
C SER A 145 -8.67 19.36 13.93
N PHE A 146 -7.52 18.84 14.33
CA PHE A 146 -7.17 17.43 14.14
C PHE A 146 -6.67 16.83 15.46
N SER A 147 -7.32 15.76 15.91
CA SER A 147 -7.04 15.09 17.18
C SER A 147 -6.56 13.67 16.92
N VAL A 148 -5.35 13.33 17.37
CA VAL A 148 -4.76 12.01 17.21
C VAL A 148 -4.75 11.27 18.55
N ARG A 149 -5.13 9.98 18.53
CA ARG A 149 -5.04 9.04 19.65
C ARG A 149 -4.29 7.80 19.21
N HIS A 150 -3.45 7.28 20.11
CA HIS A 150 -2.70 6.05 19.88
C HIS A 150 -3.08 5.04 20.94
N ALA A 151 -3.60 3.89 20.51
CA ALA A 151 -4.06 2.83 21.38
C ALA A 151 -2.94 2.17 22.19
N ARG A 152 -1.67 2.27 21.74
CA ARG A 152 -0.52 1.62 22.40
C ARG A 152 -0.70 0.09 22.49
N LEU A 153 -1.28 -0.52 21.45
CA LEU A 153 -1.61 -1.95 21.40
C LEU A 153 -2.60 -2.39 22.49
N ASP A 154 -3.44 -1.48 22.97
CA ASP A 154 -4.54 -1.77 23.90
C ASP A 154 -5.87 -1.57 23.18
N ALA A 155 -6.56 -2.67 22.86
CA ALA A 155 -7.80 -2.63 22.08
C ALA A 155 -8.97 -2.02 22.86
N GLU A 156 -9.08 -2.29 24.17
CA GLU A 156 -10.08 -1.68 25.04
C GLU A 156 -9.82 -0.18 25.21
N GLY A 157 -8.55 0.18 25.44
CA GLY A 157 -8.11 1.57 25.46
C GLY A 157 -8.37 2.29 24.14
N GLN A 158 -8.26 1.60 23.00
CA GLN A 158 -8.60 2.16 21.69
C GLN A 158 -10.08 2.53 21.59
N ALA A 159 -10.98 1.69 22.11
CA ALA A 159 -12.41 1.98 22.13
C ALA A 159 -12.68 3.24 22.97
N HIS A 160 -12.09 3.34 24.16
CA HIS A 160 -12.22 4.52 25.02
C HIS A 160 -11.64 5.79 24.37
N ASP A 161 -10.52 5.69 23.67
CA ASP A 161 -9.95 6.80 22.91
C ASP A 161 -10.90 7.29 21.80
N ILE A 162 -11.63 6.38 21.14
CA ILE A 162 -12.65 6.73 20.15
C ILE A 162 -13.85 7.39 20.82
N GLU A 163 -14.33 6.89 21.96
CA GLU A 163 -15.40 7.54 22.74
C GLU A 163 -15.02 8.97 23.11
N ALA A 164 -13.79 9.20 23.56
CA ALA A 164 -13.28 10.52 23.89
C ALA A 164 -13.20 11.44 22.66
N LEU A 165 -12.85 10.91 21.49
CA LEU A 165 -12.89 11.65 20.23
C LEU A 165 -14.34 12.04 19.88
N LEU A 166 -15.30 11.12 19.98
CA LEU A 166 -16.72 11.38 19.73
C LEU A 166 -17.28 12.43 20.71
N ALA A 167 -16.97 12.31 22.01
CA ALA A 167 -17.35 13.28 23.03
C ALA A 167 -16.75 14.67 22.79
N SER A 168 -15.59 14.75 22.13
CA SER A 168 -14.98 16.03 21.74
C SER A 168 -15.67 16.71 20.55
N GLY A 169 -16.66 16.05 19.93
CA GLY A 169 -17.43 16.58 18.80
C GLY A 169 -16.67 16.58 17.49
N ILE A 170 -15.97 15.47 17.17
CA ILE A 170 -15.41 15.28 15.83
C ILE A 170 -16.54 15.13 14.79
N ASP A 171 -16.31 15.68 13.61
CA ASP A 171 -17.16 15.51 12.45
C ASP A 171 -16.86 14.20 11.72
N GLY A 172 -15.65 13.66 11.79
CA GLY A 172 -15.27 12.43 11.09
C GLY A 172 -14.08 11.74 11.72
N LEU A 173 -14.01 10.42 11.54
CA LEU A 173 -12.99 9.55 12.11
C LEU A 173 -12.18 8.85 11.02
N VAL A 174 -10.86 8.95 11.11
CA VAL A 174 -9.94 7.99 10.48
C VAL A 174 -9.56 6.95 11.53
N LEU A 175 -9.57 5.67 11.17
CA LEU A 175 -9.24 4.57 12.07
C LEU A 175 -8.25 3.59 11.44
N SER A 176 -7.16 3.31 12.15
CA SER A 176 -6.36 2.10 11.96
C SER A 176 -6.50 1.21 13.19
N ALA A 177 -7.22 0.10 13.05
CA ALA A 177 -7.58 -0.77 14.17
C ALA A 177 -6.36 -1.58 14.67
N HIS A 178 -6.22 -1.71 16.00
CA HIS A 178 -5.34 -2.71 16.58
C HIS A 178 -5.96 -4.10 16.48
N GLU A 179 -7.16 -4.25 17.05
CA GLU A 179 -8.08 -5.38 16.93
C GLU A 179 -9.46 -4.83 16.56
N SER A 180 -10.29 -5.61 15.86
CA SER A 180 -11.54 -5.07 15.29
C SER A 180 -12.73 -5.33 16.21
N GLU A 181 -12.78 -6.48 16.85
CA GLU A 181 -13.88 -6.95 17.67
C GLU A 181 -14.23 -5.97 18.80
N PRO A 182 -13.27 -5.40 19.55
CA PRO A 182 -13.58 -4.44 20.63
C PRO A 182 -14.08 -3.07 20.12
N LEU A 183 -13.96 -2.79 18.82
CA LEU A 183 -14.30 -1.48 18.25
C LEU A 183 -15.71 -1.43 17.65
N VAL A 184 -16.40 -2.58 17.53
CA VAL A 184 -17.71 -2.67 16.84
C VAL A 184 -18.74 -1.73 17.47
N ASP A 185 -18.90 -1.76 18.79
CA ASP A 185 -19.95 -0.99 19.48
C ASP A 185 -19.69 0.52 19.40
N VAL A 186 -18.45 0.96 19.63
CA VAL A 186 -18.11 2.39 19.58
C VAL A 186 -18.19 2.95 18.16
N LEU A 187 -17.89 2.16 17.13
CA LEU A 187 -18.06 2.59 15.74
C LEU A 187 -19.52 2.59 15.29
N THR A 188 -20.34 1.66 15.81
CA THR A 188 -21.80 1.71 15.63
C THR A 188 -22.38 2.98 16.22
N GLU A 189 -21.89 3.39 17.40
CA GLU A 189 -22.28 4.66 18.01
C GLU A 189 -21.81 5.88 17.20
N ALA A 190 -20.59 5.84 16.64
CA ALA A 190 -20.10 6.89 15.74
C ALA A 190 -21.05 7.06 14.53
N GLU A 191 -21.42 5.96 13.88
CA GLU A 191 -22.36 5.97 12.75
C GLU A 191 -23.74 6.53 13.16
N ARG A 192 -24.28 6.09 14.31
CA ARG A 192 -25.57 6.60 14.85
C ARG A 192 -25.56 8.11 15.11
N ARG A 193 -24.41 8.66 15.49
CA ARG A 193 -24.20 10.12 15.66
C ARG A 193 -23.96 10.86 14.34
N GLY A 194 -23.99 10.16 13.20
CA GLY A 194 -23.68 10.72 11.89
C GLY A 194 -22.19 11.08 11.74
N VAL A 195 -21.29 10.42 12.46
CA VAL A 195 -19.83 10.60 12.33
C VAL A 195 -19.30 9.47 11.43
N PRO A 196 -18.98 9.76 10.15
CA PRO A 196 -18.46 8.74 9.25
C PRO A 196 -17.05 8.29 9.67
N THR A 197 -16.83 6.98 9.57
CA THR A 197 -15.53 6.36 9.80
C THR A 197 -14.91 5.92 8.47
N VAL A 198 -13.66 6.30 8.24
CA VAL A 198 -12.81 5.77 7.15
C VAL A 198 -11.71 4.91 7.77
N LEU A 199 -11.68 3.64 7.40
CA LEU A 199 -10.63 2.72 7.80
C LEU A 199 -9.37 2.98 6.98
N VAL A 200 -8.19 2.81 7.59
CA VAL A 200 -6.89 2.90 6.91
C VAL A 200 -5.93 1.83 7.44
N ASP A 201 -5.17 1.19 6.55
CA ASP A 201 -4.20 0.11 6.85
C ASP A 201 -4.85 -1.18 7.39
N ARG A 202 -5.56 -1.10 8.53
CA ARG A 202 -6.14 -2.24 9.25
C ARG A 202 -7.58 -2.00 9.67
N GLY A 203 -8.37 -3.06 9.57
CA GLY A 203 -9.72 -3.15 10.11
C GLY A 203 -10.50 -4.25 9.39
N ARG A 204 -11.22 -5.10 10.14
CA ARG A 204 -12.08 -6.13 9.57
C ARG A 204 -13.33 -5.50 8.98
N THR A 205 -13.34 -5.33 7.67
CA THR A 205 -14.42 -4.67 6.92
C THR A 205 -15.76 -5.38 7.04
N GLU A 206 -15.77 -6.65 7.44
CA GLU A 206 -16.99 -7.46 7.57
C GLU A 206 -17.78 -7.13 8.85
N ILE A 207 -17.12 -6.57 9.87
CA ILE A 207 -17.74 -6.34 11.20
C ILE A 207 -17.69 -4.88 11.64
N LEU A 208 -16.74 -4.08 11.16
CA LEU A 208 -16.61 -2.68 11.56
C LEU A 208 -17.56 -1.80 10.74
N PRO A 209 -18.43 -0.98 11.35
CA PRO A 209 -19.16 0.08 10.65
C PRO A 209 -18.20 1.11 10.06
N HIS A 210 -18.25 1.30 8.73
CA HIS A 210 -17.38 2.22 8.02
C HIS A 210 -17.97 2.66 6.68
N VAL A 211 -17.52 3.81 6.18
CA VAL A 211 -17.89 4.35 4.87
C VAL A 211 -16.95 3.84 3.78
N ALA A 212 -15.64 3.87 4.04
CA ALA A 212 -14.62 3.43 3.09
C ALA A 212 -13.40 2.84 3.80
N PHE A 213 -12.68 1.95 3.11
CA PHE A 213 -11.41 1.40 3.56
C PHE A 213 -10.29 1.77 2.58
N VAL A 214 -9.30 2.50 3.07
CA VAL A 214 -8.11 2.91 2.31
C VAL A 214 -6.94 2.00 2.66
N THR A 215 -6.44 1.26 1.69
CA THR A 215 -5.42 0.22 1.93
C THR A 215 -4.60 -0.03 0.67
N CYS A 216 -3.75 -1.06 0.67
CA CYS A 216 -3.08 -1.60 -0.51
C CYS A 216 -3.33 -3.12 -0.57
N ASP A 217 -3.22 -3.73 -1.75
CA ASP A 217 -3.49 -5.17 -1.91
C ASP A 217 -2.35 -6.03 -1.35
N ASP A 218 -2.49 -6.46 -0.10
CA ASP A 218 -1.54 -7.30 0.61
C ASP A 218 -1.33 -8.68 -0.03
N ARG A 219 -2.37 -9.27 -0.64
CA ARG A 219 -2.23 -10.57 -1.32
C ARG A 219 -1.41 -10.41 -2.59
N MET A 220 -1.59 -9.32 -3.32
CA MET A 220 -0.78 -8.97 -4.49
C MET A 220 0.70 -8.77 -4.11
N ILE A 221 1.00 -8.10 -3.00
CA ILE A 221 2.39 -7.93 -2.50
C ILE A 221 3.06 -9.29 -2.30
N GLY A 222 2.36 -10.22 -1.63
CA GLY A 222 2.86 -11.58 -1.42
C GLY A 222 3.06 -12.35 -2.73
N ASP A 223 2.10 -12.25 -3.65
CA ASP A 223 2.15 -12.92 -4.96
C ASP A 223 3.33 -12.43 -5.82
N ILE A 224 3.56 -11.12 -5.90
CA ILE A 224 4.64 -10.53 -6.71
C ILE A 224 6.01 -10.93 -6.14
N THR A 225 6.22 -10.72 -4.84
CA THR A 225 7.51 -11.00 -4.19
C THR A 225 7.85 -12.49 -4.24
N ALA A 226 6.87 -13.38 -4.00
CA ALA A 226 7.08 -14.83 -4.10
C ALA A 226 7.32 -15.29 -5.55
N ARG A 227 6.63 -14.69 -6.54
CA ARG A 227 6.84 -15.02 -7.96
C ARG A 227 8.24 -14.65 -8.41
N TRP A 228 8.72 -13.47 -8.01
CA TRP A 228 10.10 -13.07 -8.26
C TRP A 228 11.08 -14.07 -7.65
N LEU A 229 10.92 -14.41 -6.37
CA LEU A 229 11.84 -15.30 -5.67
C LEU A 229 11.85 -16.71 -6.30
N ALA A 230 10.67 -17.27 -6.59
CA ALA A 230 10.56 -18.56 -7.25
C ALA A 230 11.24 -18.58 -8.64
N GLU A 231 11.08 -17.52 -9.44
CA GLU A 231 11.71 -17.42 -10.76
C GLU A 231 13.23 -17.23 -10.67
N ARG A 232 13.73 -16.44 -9.71
CA ARG A 232 15.17 -16.29 -9.45
C ARG A 232 15.82 -17.61 -9.08
N LEU A 233 15.14 -18.41 -8.28
CA LEU A 233 15.57 -19.75 -7.88
C LEU A 233 15.25 -20.82 -8.94
N LYS A 234 14.73 -20.44 -10.10
CA LYS A 234 14.37 -21.37 -11.19
C LYS A 234 13.43 -22.49 -10.71
N GLY A 235 12.58 -22.20 -9.73
CA GLY A 235 11.60 -23.10 -9.15
C GLY A 235 12.17 -24.21 -8.26
N ARG A 236 13.41 -24.09 -7.77
CA ARG A 236 14.06 -25.10 -6.93
C ARG A 236 14.88 -24.50 -5.79
N GLY A 237 14.89 -25.14 -4.63
CA GLY A 237 15.70 -24.74 -3.49
C GLY A 237 14.93 -24.56 -2.19
N SER A 238 15.65 -24.29 -1.12
CA SER A 238 15.15 -24.16 0.25
C SER A 238 14.82 -22.72 0.60
N LEU A 239 13.61 -22.48 1.11
CA LEU A 239 13.08 -21.16 1.44
C LEU A 239 12.89 -21.00 2.94
N LEU A 240 13.27 -19.85 3.47
CA LEU A 240 12.85 -19.38 4.80
C LEU A 240 11.83 -18.24 4.66
N LEU A 241 10.66 -18.38 5.25
CA LEU A 241 9.61 -17.37 5.21
C LEU A 241 9.56 -16.62 6.55
N LEU A 242 9.68 -15.30 6.48
CA LEU A 242 9.73 -14.39 7.62
C LEU A 242 8.57 -13.37 7.55
N PRO A 243 7.31 -13.80 7.74
CA PRO A 243 6.17 -12.87 7.81
C PRO A 243 6.20 -12.00 9.08
N GLY A 244 5.35 -10.97 9.10
CA GLY A 244 5.17 -10.05 10.21
C GLY A 244 4.51 -10.62 11.48
N LEU A 245 3.42 -9.98 11.92
CA LEU A 245 2.60 -10.38 13.07
C LEU A 245 1.52 -11.38 12.64
N ALA A 246 1.39 -12.51 13.35
CA ALA A 246 0.46 -13.60 13.01
C ALA A 246 -1.02 -13.21 13.06
N GLN A 247 -1.35 -12.28 13.95
CA GLN A 247 -2.68 -11.72 14.14
C GLN A 247 -2.99 -10.55 13.21
N ALA A 248 -1.98 -10.00 12.52
CA ALA A 248 -2.19 -8.87 11.63
C ALA A 248 -2.65 -9.35 10.25
N GLU A 249 -3.80 -8.85 9.82
CA GLU A 249 -4.44 -9.18 8.54
C GLU A 249 -3.49 -8.98 7.32
N PRO A 250 -2.72 -7.87 7.21
CA PRO A 250 -1.78 -7.66 6.12
C PRO A 250 -0.73 -8.78 6.00
N ALA A 251 -0.14 -9.20 7.13
CA ALA A 251 0.90 -10.23 7.13
C ALA A 251 0.34 -11.60 6.70
N ARG A 252 -0.88 -11.94 7.15
CA ARG A 252 -1.56 -13.17 6.76
C ARG A 252 -1.85 -13.20 5.27
N ARG A 253 -2.35 -12.10 4.69
CA ARG A 253 -2.65 -12.01 3.26
C ARG A 253 -1.42 -12.05 2.38
N ARG A 254 -0.34 -11.38 2.78
CA ARG A 254 0.95 -11.48 2.08
C ARG A 254 1.47 -12.92 2.10
N LEU A 255 1.43 -13.58 3.26
CA LEU A 255 1.86 -14.97 3.40
C LEU A 255 1.00 -15.91 2.54
N GLU A 256 -0.32 -15.74 2.54
CA GLU A 256 -1.24 -16.53 1.72
C GLU A 256 -0.96 -16.36 0.21
N GLY A 257 -0.75 -15.12 -0.23
CA GLY A 257 -0.35 -14.82 -1.60
C GLY A 257 0.96 -15.49 -1.98
N ALA A 258 1.96 -15.42 -1.10
CA ALA A 258 3.26 -16.04 -1.31
C ALA A 258 3.19 -17.57 -1.38
N GLN A 259 2.51 -18.21 -0.42
CA GLN A 259 2.32 -19.66 -0.38
C GLN A 259 1.55 -20.17 -1.58
N THR A 260 0.54 -19.43 -2.06
CA THR A 260 -0.21 -19.75 -3.30
C THR A 260 0.72 -19.82 -4.51
N VAL A 261 1.75 -18.96 -4.57
CA VAL A 261 2.76 -18.99 -5.63
C VAL A 261 3.72 -20.14 -5.44
N PHE A 262 4.32 -20.30 -4.25
CA PHE A 262 5.30 -21.34 -3.98
C PHE A 262 4.74 -22.75 -4.20
N ALA A 263 3.47 -22.99 -3.90
CA ALA A 263 2.78 -24.26 -4.15
C ALA A 263 2.78 -24.69 -5.64
N ARG A 264 3.02 -23.77 -6.57
CA ARG A 264 3.13 -24.06 -8.02
C ARG A 264 4.52 -24.55 -8.44
N TYR A 265 5.49 -24.54 -7.54
CA TYR A 265 6.88 -24.92 -7.78
C TYR A 265 7.27 -26.06 -6.84
N PRO A 266 7.02 -27.33 -7.21
CA PRO A 266 7.25 -28.48 -6.34
C PRO A 266 8.73 -28.72 -5.98
N GLY A 267 9.66 -28.05 -6.69
CA GLY A 267 11.08 -28.08 -6.35
C GLY A 267 11.48 -27.10 -5.25
N LEU A 268 10.61 -26.16 -4.87
CA LEU A 268 10.82 -25.27 -3.74
C LEU A 268 10.39 -25.97 -2.45
N CYS A 269 11.26 -25.96 -1.44
CA CYS A 269 11.01 -26.51 -0.12
C CYS A 269 10.95 -25.37 0.89
N ILE A 270 9.79 -25.12 1.51
CA ILE A 270 9.69 -24.18 2.62
C ILE A 270 10.25 -24.87 3.86
N LEU A 271 11.40 -24.42 4.35
CA LEU A 271 12.04 -24.97 5.54
C LEU A 271 11.22 -24.66 6.79
N ASP A 272 10.84 -23.38 6.94
CA ASP A 272 10.09 -22.88 8.08
C ASP A 272 9.34 -21.59 7.73
N VAL A 273 8.26 -21.34 8.46
CA VAL A 273 7.54 -20.05 8.50
C VAL A 273 7.70 -19.49 9.91
N CYS A 274 8.45 -18.40 10.05
CA CYS A 274 8.78 -17.82 11.35
C CYS A 274 8.27 -16.39 11.46
N TRP A 275 7.21 -16.19 12.24
CA TRP A 275 6.64 -14.87 12.51
C TRP A 275 7.64 -13.98 13.25
N THR A 276 7.93 -12.83 12.65
CA THR A 276 8.96 -11.89 13.12
C THR A 276 8.37 -10.76 13.97
N GLY A 277 7.06 -10.56 13.88
CA GLY A 277 6.38 -9.40 14.43
C GLY A 277 6.83 -8.08 13.81
N TRP A 278 7.36 -8.11 12.58
CA TRP A 278 7.98 -6.95 11.91
C TRP A 278 9.13 -6.32 12.68
N ARG A 279 9.83 -7.12 13.52
CA ARG A 279 10.97 -6.65 14.31
C ARG A 279 12.30 -7.06 13.68
N HIS A 280 13.22 -6.10 13.55
CA HIS A 280 14.57 -6.32 13.04
C HIS A 280 15.31 -7.36 13.88
N GLU A 281 15.28 -7.22 15.21
CA GLU A 281 16.01 -8.10 16.13
C GLU A 281 15.50 -9.53 16.00
N ARG A 282 14.18 -9.69 15.86
CA ARG A 282 13.57 -11.01 15.73
C ARG A 282 13.94 -11.68 14.41
N GLY A 283 13.94 -10.93 13.31
CA GLY A 283 14.41 -11.42 12.01
C GLY A 283 15.87 -11.89 12.09
N ARG A 284 16.73 -11.11 12.75
CA ARG A 284 18.15 -11.44 12.97
C ARG A 284 18.33 -12.70 13.81
N GLU A 285 17.64 -12.80 14.95
CA GLU A 285 17.69 -13.97 15.84
C GLU A 285 17.27 -15.25 15.13
N ILE A 286 16.16 -15.21 14.38
CA ILE A 286 15.66 -16.36 13.63
C ILE A 286 16.70 -16.82 12.61
N VAL A 287 17.23 -15.90 11.80
CA VAL A 287 18.17 -16.25 10.74
C VAL A 287 19.49 -16.73 11.30
N ALA A 288 20.03 -16.08 12.34
CA ALA A 288 21.23 -16.54 13.02
C ALA A 288 21.06 -17.95 13.58
N ALA A 289 19.90 -18.26 14.19
CA ALA A 289 19.60 -19.60 14.67
C ALA A 289 19.51 -20.63 13.53
N LYS A 290 18.91 -20.27 12.38
CA LYS A 290 18.85 -21.16 11.21
C LYS A 290 20.22 -21.41 10.58
N LEU A 291 21.07 -20.37 10.48
CA LEU A 291 22.45 -20.50 10.02
C LEU A 291 23.27 -21.39 10.95
N ALA A 292 23.11 -21.26 12.27
CA ALA A 292 23.79 -22.13 13.23
C ALA A 292 23.33 -23.59 13.13
N GLN A 293 22.04 -23.84 12.89
CA GLN A 293 21.47 -25.19 12.79
C GLN A 293 21.81 -25.91 11.48
N ARG A 294 21.89 -25.19 10.36
CA ARG A 294 21.93 -25.78 9.01
C ARG A 294 23.10 -25.31 8.15
N GLY A 295 23.93 -24.41 8.65
CA GLY A 295 24.90 -23.70 7.82
C GLY A 295 24.21 -22.79 6.79
N ASN A 296 24.93 -22.45 5.72
CA ASN A 296 24.40 -21.61 4.64
C ASN A 296 23.62 -22.44 3.60
N SER A 297 22.57 -23.15 4.04
CA SER A 297 21.75 -24.04 3.19
C SER A 297 20.40 -23.44 2.78
N ILE A 298 20.21 -22.13 2.96
CA ILE A 298 18.99 -21.41 2.60
C ILE A 298 19.21 -20.78 1.23
N ASP A 299 18.45 -21.21 0.23
CA ASP A 299 18.59 -20.73 -1.14
C ASP A 299 17.82 -19.41 -1.38
N GLY A 300 16.82 -19.10 -0.56
CA GLY A 300 16.07 -17.85 -0.63
C GLY A 300 15.37 -17.49 0.66
N VAL A 301 15.24 -16.19 0.93
CA VAL A 301 14.51 -15.69 2.10
C VAL A 301 13.37 -14.78 1.65
N TRP A 302 12.15 -15.15 2.00
CA TRP A 302 10.97 -14.34 1.74
C TRP A 302 10.63 -13.53 3.00
N CYS A 303 10.76 -12.20 2.91
CA CYS A 303 10.27 -11.26 3.90
C CYS A 303 9.09 -10.48 3.32
N ASP A 304 8.04 -10.27 4.12
CA ASP A 304 6.83 -9.52 3.74
C ASP A 304 6.96 -7.99 3.90
N SER A 305 8.08 -7.52 4.44
CA SER A 305 8.47 -6.11 4.57
C SER A 305 10.00 -5.99 4.76
N GLY A 306 10.54 -4.80 4.59
CA GLY A 306 11.97 -4.54 4.82
C GLY A 306 12.35 -4.45 6.29
N LEU A 307 11.38 -4.37 7.21
CA LEU A 307 11.67 -4.27 8.64
C LEU A 307 12.44 -5.52 9.11
N GLN A 308 11.84 -6.70 9.02
CA GLN A 308 12.54 -7.94 9.34
C GLN A 308 13.62 -8.31 8.32
N ALA A 309 13.52 -7.85 7.06
CA ALA A 309 14.54 -8.13 6.05
C ALA A 309 15.91 -7.57 6.46
N VAL A 310 15.97 -6.36 7.02
CA VAL A 310 17.23 -5.80 7.56
C VAL A 310 17.84 -6.73 8.61
N GLY A 311 17.02 -7.28 9.50
CA GLY A 311 17.48 -8.24 10.51
C GLY A 311 18.05 -9.52 9.88
N SER A 312 17.34 -10.06 8.88
CA SER A 312 17.80 -11.21 8.11
C SER A 312 19.16 -10.95 7.46
N LEU A 313 19.28 -9.83 6.72
CA LEU A 313 20.52 -9.46 6.03
C LEU A 313 21.69 -9.28 7.00
N ARG A 314 21.45 -8.61 8.14
CA ARG A 314 22.47 -8.44 9.18
C ARG A 314 22.96 -9.76 9.76
N ALA A 315 22.08 -10.75 9.97
CA ALA A 315 22.49 -12.06 10.46
C ALA A 315 23.47 -12.77 9.50
N TYR A 316 23.27 -12.66 8.18
CA TYR A 316 24.25 -13.19 7.22
C TYR A 316 25.57 -12.40 7.25
N LEU A 317 25.52 -11.07 7.34
CA LEU A 317 26.71 -10.23 7.42
C LEU A 317 27.54 -10.53 8.67
N GLU A 318 26.89 -10.64 9.83
CA GLU A 318 27.49 -11.01 11.13
C GLU A 318 28.09 -12.42 11.09
N ALA A 319 27.50 -13.34 10.33
CA ALA A 319 28.03 -14.68 10.11
C ALA A 319 29.20 -14.74 9.11
N GLY A 320 29.67 -13.61 8.57
CA GLY A 320 30.72 -13.55 7.56
C GLY A 320 30.29 -14.01 6.16
N LEU A 321 28.99 -14.12 5.92
CA LEU A 321 28.40 -14.62 4.66
C LEU A 321 27.97 -13.50 3.71
N GLY A 322 28.54 -12.30 3.84
CA GLY A 322 28.12 -11.12 3.07
C GLY A 322 28.20 -11.28 1.54
N GLY A 323 29.12 -12.09 1.03
CA GLY A 323 29.22 -12.43 -0.40
C GLY A 323 28.35 -13.62 -0.84
N ALA A 324 27.61 -14.23 0.08
CA ALA A 324 26.83 -15.46 -0.14
C ALA A 324 25.42 -15.35 0.43
N ILE A 325 24.90 -14.11 0.55
CA ILE A 325 23.52 -13.86 0.97
C ILE A 325 22.59 -14.32 -0.17
N PRO A 326 21.60 -15.20 0.10
CA PRO A 326 20.68 -15.66 -0.94
C PRO A 326 19.78 -14.51 -1.44
N PRO A 327 19.06 -14.67 -2.56
CA PRO A 327 18.02 -13.72 -2.95
C PRO A 327 17.01 -13.47 -1.81
N HIS A 328 16.71 -12.21 -1.55
CA HIS A 328 15.83 -11.77 -0.46
C HIS A 328 14.64 -10.95 -1.00
N THR A 329 13.49 -11.01 -0.33
CA THR A 329 12.41 -10.03 -0.58
C THR A 329 12.30 -9.00 0.54
N GLY A 330 11.51 -7.94 0.35
CA GLY A 330 11.33 -6.88 1.35
C GLY A 330 10.44 -5.73 0.89
N GLY A 331 10.73 -4.52 1.37
CA GLY A 331 10.00 -3.28 1.05
C GLY A 331 10.11 -2.22 2.13
N ASP A 332 9.50 -1.07 1.93
CA ASP A 332 9.29 0.03 2.86
C ASP A 332 10.56 0.77 3.31
N LEU A 333 11.47 0.07 3.97
CA LEU A 333 12.54 0.64 4.78
C LEU A 333 13.79 0.92 3.95
N ASN A 334 14.25 2.16 3.98
CA ASN A 334 15.41 2.64 3.23
C ASN A 334 16.68 1.81 3.50
N LEU A 335 16.91 1.40 4.75
CA LEU A 335 18.05 0.53 5.10
C LEU A 335 18.03 -0.83 4.39
N ALA A 336 16.87 -1.42 4.15
CA ALA A 336 16.78 -2.71 3.44
C ALA A 336 17.34 -2.59 2.01
N TYR A 337 17.01 -1.48 1.33
CA TYR A 337 17.52 -1.16 0.00
C TYR A 337 19.01 -0.82 0.02
N LYS A 338 19.47 -0.01 0.99
CA LYS A 338 20.90 0.32 1.14
C LYS A 338 21.76 -0.92 1.33
N LEU A 339 21.34 -1.85 2.18
CA LEU A 339 22.05 -3.11 2.40
C LEU A 339 22.07 -3.97 1.14
N ALA A 340 20.92 -4.10 0.45
CA ALA A 340 20.84 -4.86 -0.79
C ALA A 340 21.83 -4.34 -1.84
N ILE A 341 21.88 -3.02 -2.04
CA ILE A 341 22.78 -2.39 -3.02
C ILE A 341 24.25 -2.52 -2.59
N ARG A 342 24.58 -2.20 -1.34
CA ARG A 342 25.98 -2.24 -0.86
C ARG A 342 26.61 -3.63 -0.96
N HIS A 343 25.80 -4.67 -0.76
CA HIS A 343 26.29 -6.05 -0.74
C HIS A 343 25.93 -6.84 -2.01
N GLY A 344 25.39 -6.17 -3.05
CA GLY A 344 25.04 -6.83 -4.31
C GLY A 344 24.01 -7.96 -4.16
N ILE A 345 23.10 -7.84 -3.20
CA ILE A 345 22.09 -8.85 -2.91
C ILE A 345 20.96 -8.71 -3.92
N ALA A 346 20.65 -9.78 -4.64
CA ALA A 346 19.45 -9.81 -5.47
C ALA A 346 18.21 -9.63 -4.58
N GLN A 347 17.41 -8.61 -4.87
CA GLN A 347 16.22 -8.28 -4.09
C GLN A 347 15.06 -7.83 -4.98
N ALA A 348 13.86 -8.30 -4.66
CA ALA A 348 12.62 -7.64 -5.07
C ALA A 348 11.79 -7.26 -3.86
N ALA A 349 11.18 -6.10 -3.95
CA ALA A 349 10.44 -5.47 -2.89
C ALA A 349 9.18 -4.80 -3.44
N VAL A 350 8.16 -4.70 -2.59
CA VAL A 350 6.96 -3.92 -2.89
C VAL A 350 6.64 -3.13 -1.63
N ASP A 351 6.64 -1.81 -1.73
CA ASP A 351 6.44 -0.94 -0.56
C ASP A 351 4.96 -0.86 -0.19
N TYR A 352 4.59 -1.20 1.03
CA TYR A 352 3.25 -0.96 1.54
C TYR A 352 3.11 0.52 1.93
N PRO A 353 2.33 1.35 1.21
CA PRO A 353 2.54 2.79 1.22
C PRO A 353 1.86 3.50 2.40
N PRO A 354 2.59 4.14 3.35
CA PRO A 354 1.95 5.01 4.34
C PRO A 354 1.20 6.19 3.72
N ALA A 355 1.39 6.50 2.43
CA ALA A 355 0.61 7.48 1.66
C ALA A 355 -0.92 7.28 1.79
N MET A 356 -1.38 6.08 2.16
CA MET A 356 -2.77 5.82 2.52
C MET A 356 -3.30 6.69 3.66
N GLY A 357 -2.43 7.17 4.56
CA GLY A 357 -2.79 8.12 5.61
C GLY A 357 -3.35 9.42 5.05
N LEU A 358 -2.59 10.12 4.21
CA LEU A 358 -3.03 11.30 3.46
C LEU A 358 -4.33 10.99 2.70
N ARG A 359 -4.35 9.87 1.97
CA ARG A 359 -5.52 9.50 1.15
C ARG A 359 -6.78 9.26 1.99
N SER A 360 -6.65 8.71 3.19
CA SER A 360 -7.77 8.50 4.11
C SER A 360 -8.41 9.81 4.57
N VAL A 361 -7.60 10.85 4.79
CA VAL A 361 -8.09 12.20 5.11
C VAL A 361 -8.82 12.80 3.92
N GLU A 362 -8.26 12.68 2.71
CA GLU A 362 -8.93 13.14 1.49
C GLU A 362 -10.29 12.46 1.29
N VAL A 363 -10.35 11.14 1.44
CA VAL A 363 -11.61 10.37 1.35
C VAL A 363 -12.60 10.84 2.40
N LEU A 364 -12.19 10.99 3.66
CA LEU A 364 -13.07 11.49 4.73
C LEU A 364 -13.60 12.90 4.45
N LEU A 365 -12.78 13.79 3.88
CA LEU A 365 -13.20 15.14 3.47
C LEU A 365 -14.19 15.12 2.29
N GLU A 366 -14.10 14.15 1.39
CA GLU A 366 -15.12 13.93 0.34
C GLU A 366 -16.44 13.44 0.95
N VAL A 367 -16.38 12.49 1.87
CA VAL A 367 -17.56 11.99 2.61
C VAL A 367 -18.27 13.13 3.34
N LEU A 368 -17.55 13.96 4.09
CA LEU A 368 -18.12 15.09 4.83
C LEU A 368 -18.68 16.20 3.94
N ARG A 369 -18.30 16.24 2.66
CA ARG A 369 -18.89 17.13 1.66
C ARG A 369 -20.08 16.49 0.92
N GLY A 370 -20.47 15.28 1.30
CA GLY A 370 -21.56 14.53 0.67
C GLY A 370 -21.21 14.03 -0.74
N ARG A 371 -19.92 13.87 -1.05
CA ARG A 371 -19.48 13.28 -2.32
C ARG A 371 -19.33 11.79 -2.18
N SER A 372 -19.89 11.04 -3.11
CA SER A 372 -19.79 9.59 -3.13
C SER A 372 -18.33 9.13 -3.26
N VAL A 373 -17.97 8.06 -2.57
CA VAL A 373 -16.61 7.50 -2.56
C VAL A 373 -16.64 5.99 -2.75
N PRO A 374 -15.62 5.37 -3.36
CA PRO A 374 -15.49 3.91 -3.35
C PRO A 374 -15.45 3.36 -1.93
N ARG A 375 -16.15 2.24 -1.68
CA ARG A 375 -16.09 1.50 -0.41
C ARG A 375 -14.69 0.98 -0.11
N ARG A 376 -13.90 0.71 -1.15
CA ARG A 376 -12.49 0.31 -1.05
C ARG A 376 -11.64 1.19 -1.95
N VAL A 377 -10.59 1.77 -1.40
CA VAL A 377 -9.63 2.63 -2.10
C VAL A 377 -8.25 2.00 -1.98
N GLU A 378 -7.76 1.43 -3.07
CA GLU A 378 -6.40 0.88 -3.12
C GLU A 378 -5.42 1.98 -3.52
N VAL A 379 -4.44 2.24 -2.64
CA VAL A 379 -3.32 3.14 -2.92
C VAL A 379 -2.31 2.40 -3.77
N PRO A 380 -1.89 2.95 -4.93
CA PRO A 380 -0.86 2.35 -5.75
C PRO A 380 0.43 2.12 -4.97
N THR A 381 1.11 1.03 -5.30
CA THR A 381 2.46 0.70 -4.82
C THR A 381 3.31 0.34 -6.02
N GLU A 382 4.62 0.48 -5.86
CA GLU A 382 5.63 0.23 -6.88
C GLU A 382 6.39 -1.07 -6.56
N ILE A 383 6.68 -1.81 -7.63
CA ILE A 383 7.57 -2.96 -7.57
C ILE A 383 9.01 -2.44 -7.73
N VAL A 384 9.83 -2.67 -6.71
CA VAL A 384 11.23 -2.25 -6.70
C VAL A 384 12.11 -3.47 -6.79
N VAL A 385 13.04 -3.49 -7.74
CA VAL A 385 13.97 -4.62 -7.94
C VAL A 385 15.39 -4.11 -8.07
N THR A 386 16.35 -4.86 -7.54
CA THR A 386 17.78 -4.57 -7.73
C THR A 386 18.15 -4.65 -9.21
N ARG A 387 19.07 -3.77 -9.63
CA ARG A 387 19.43 -3.61 -11.04
C ARG A 387 19.96 -4.93 -11.63
N GLY A 388 19.30 -5.39 -12.69
CA GLY A 388 19.65 -6.66 -13.36
C GLY A 388 18.93 -7.90 -12.81
N ASP A 389 18.17 -7.78 -11.71
CA ASP A 389 17.50 -8.93 -11.07
C ASP A 389 16.03 -9.09 -11.45
N ALA A 390 15.52 -8.32 -12.43
CA ALA A 390 14.18 -8.52 -12.96
C ALA A 390 13.99 -9.94 -13.51
N THR A 391 12.80 -10.51 -13.34
CA THR A 391 12.49 -11.86 -13.82
C THR A 391 11.54 -11.82 -15.02
N ARG A 392 11.08 -13.00 -15.48
CA ARG A 392 10.16 -13.07 -16.63
C ARG A 392 8.84 -12.39 -16.31
N SER A 393 8.31 -12.65 -15.12
CA SER A 393 6.97 -12.21 -14.72
C SER A 393 6.97 -11.02 -13.78
N VAL A 394 8.13 -10.65 -13.22
CA VAL A 394 8.26 -9.50 -12.32
C VAL A 394 9.26 -8.51 -12.92
N ARG A 395 8.72 -7.39 -13.41
CA ARG A 395 9.49 -6.24 -13.88
C ARG A 395 9.34 -5.13 -12.85
N PRO A 396 10.44 -4.42 -12.52
CA PRO A 396 10.35 -3.27 -11.64
C PRO A 396 9.57 -2.14 -12.30
N ASP A 397 8.82 -1.40 -11.49
CA ASP A 397 8.42 -0.04 -11.78
C ASP A 397 9.62 0.92 -11.56
N LEU A 398 10.42 0.65 -10.51
CA LEU A 398 11.66 1.37 -10.18
C LEU A 398 12.83 0.42 -9.89
N TRP A 399 14.03 0.86 -10.26
CA TRP A 399 15.25 0.18 -9.80
C TRP A 399 15.60 0.59 -8.37
N SER A 400 16.14 -0.33 -7.57
CA SER A 400 16.44 -0.05 -6.16
C SER A 400 17.42 1.11 -5.96
N ASP A 401 18.36 1.32 -6.89
CA ASP A 401 19.33 2.41 -6.86
C ASP A 401 18.75 3.78 -7.26
N GLU A 402 17.59 3.79 -7.92
CA GLU A 402 16.78 4.99 -8.18
C GLU A 402 15.82 5.28 -7.01
N HIS A 403 15.37 4.23 -6.31
CA HIS A 403 14.42 4.33 -5.20
C HIS A 403 15.08 4.69 -3.85
N VAL A 404 16.28 4.19 -3.60
CA VAL A 404 17.00 4.37 -2.33
C VAL A 404 17.35 5.84 -2.07
N ARG A 405 17.34 6.25 -0.80
CA ARG A 405 17.74 7.60 -0.37
C ARG A 405 19.00 7.56 0.48
N TRP A 406 20.16 7.72 -0.16
CA TRP A 406 21.46 7.68 0.51
C TRP A 406 21.66 8.82 1.51
N ASP A 407 21.09 9.99 1.21
CA ASP A 407 21.15 11.23 1.98
C ASP A 407 20.21 11.23 3.20
N LEU A 408 19.24 10.31 3.22
CA LEU A 408 18.22 10.24 4.26
C LEU A 408 18.46 9.07 5.24
N PRO A 409 17.82 9.10 6.42
CA PRO A 409 17.98 8.08 7.46
C PRO A 409 17.68 6.65 7.02
N ASP A 410 18.25 5.72 7.76
CA ASP A 410 18.06 4.28 7.58
C ASP A 410 16.63 3.83 7.93
N ASP A 411 16.00 4.50 8.88
CA ASP A 411 14.62 4.27 9.33
C ASP A 411 13.56 5.00 8.47
N LEU A 412 13.97 5.65 7.37
CA LEU A 412 13.03 6.24 6.43
C LEU A 412 12.17 5.16 5.76
N ILE A 413 10.87 5.44 5.67
CA ILE A 413 9.92 4.66 4.86
C ILE A 413 9.70 5.39 3.53
N LEU A 414 10.07 4.76 2.42
CA LEU A 414 10.18 5.42 1.11
C LEU A 414 8.82 5.78 0.52
N ALA A 415 7.85 4.85 0.51
CA ALA A 415 6.50 5.08 -0.02
C ALA A 415 5.56 5.92 0.87
N SER A 416 6.11 6.86 1.66
CA SER A 416 5.35 7.68 2.62
C SER A 416 4.32 8.63 1.99
N GLY A 417 4.51 8.99 0.71
CA GLY A 417 3.66 9.97 0.00
C GLY A 417 3.86 11.42 0.43
N LEU A 418 4.88 11.70 1.24
CA LEU A 418 5.18 13.02 1.81
C LEU A 418 6.14 13.87 0.95
N GLY A 419 6.52 13.34 -0.22
CA GLY A 419 7.40 14.01 -1.17
C GLY A 419 8.90 13.84 -0.88
N PRO A 420 9.76 14.30 -1.79
CA PRO A 420 11.20 14.01 -1.75
C PRO A 420 11.95 14.70 -0.60
N SER A 421 11.37 15.76 -0.01
CA SER A 421 11.94 16.50 1.12
C SER A 421 11.55 15.95 2.49
N TYR A 422 10.77 14.86 2.55
CA TYR A 422 10.35 14.28 3.81
C TYR A 422 11.54 13.65 4.56
N ASP A 423 11.74 14.08 5.80
CA ASP A 423 12.67 13.48 6.74
C ASP A 423 11.93 13.22 8.07
N PRO A 424 11.81 11.96 8.53
CA PRO A 424 11.08 11.63 9.76
C PRO A 424 11.67 12.31 11.01
N ARG A 425 12.96 12.69 11.00
CA ARG A 425 13.64 13.32 12.15
C ARG A 425 13.19 14.76 12.35
N SER A 426 12.98 15.49 11.26
CA SER A 426 12.63 16.92 11.25
C SER A 426 11.16 17.18 10.95
N PHE A 427 10.38 16.17 10.56
CA PHE A 427 8.96 16.35 10.25
C PHE A 427 8.21 16.95 11.45
N ARG A 428 7.59 18.11 11.23
CA ARG A 428 6.76 18.81 12.22
C ARG A 428 5.56 19.40 11.51
N VAL A 429 4.38 19.25 12.11
CA VAL A 429 3.14 19.79 11.56
C VAL A 429 2.27 20.39 12.68
N HIS A 430 2.05 21.70 12.62
CA HIS A 430 1.31 22.39 13.67
C HIS A 430 -0.18 22.50 13.33
N TYR A 431 -1.04 22.04 14.24
CA TYR A 431 -2.48 22.26 14.18
C TYR A 431 -3.01 22.75 15.52
N LYS A 432 -4.07 23.57 15.48
CA LYS A 432 -4.83 23.93 16.66
C LYS A 432 -5.49 22.68 17.25
N GLY A 433 -5.08 22.29 18.46
CA GLY A 433 -5.59 21.12 19.19
C GLY A 433 -4.68 19.88 19.11
N ASN A 434 -3.69 19.85 18.22
CA ASN A 434 -2.72 18.76 18.19
C ASN A 434 -1.69 18.94 19.31
N ARG A 435 -1.80 18.13 20.38
CA ARG A 435 -0.81 18.11 21.49
C ARG A 435 0.42 17.25 21.16
N TYR A 436 0.37 16.42 20.11
CA TYR A 436 1.41 15.46 19.77
C TYR A 436 2.72 16.14 19.33
N ASN A 437 2.64 17.16 18.47
CA ASN A 437 3.82 17.89 17.99
C ASN A 437 4.51 18.79 19.03
N ARG A 438 4.07 18.76 20.30
CA ARG A 438 4.82 19.39 21.41
C ARG A 438 5.62 18.38 22.24
N SER A 439 5.27 17.10 22.26
CA SER A 439 5.90 16.10 23.15
C SER A 439 6.65 14.98 22.43
N ALA A 440 6.39 14.72 21.14
CA ALA A 440 7.12 13.72 20.37
C ALA A 440 8.61 14.07 20.15
N ALA A 441 9.00 15.33 20.40
CA ALA A 441 10.39 15.76 20.41
C ALA A 441 11.15 15.32 21.68
N ASP A 442 10.46 15.02 22.79
CA ASP A 442 11.09 14.86 24.11
C ASP A 442 11.07 13.45 24.68
N ARG A 443 10.27 12.51 24.13
CA ARG A 443 10.25 11.13 24.62
C ARG A 443 9.94 10.14 23.50
N THR A 444 10.93 9.34 23.13
CA THR A 444 10.89 7.86 23.20
C THR A 444 12.21 7.27 22.71
N ALA A 445 12.64 6.21 23.39
CA ALA A 445 13.75 5.35 23.01
C ALA A 445 13.62 4.95 21.54
N ARG A 446 14.46 5.52 20.67
CA ARG A 446 14.62 5.04 19.30
C ARG A 446 15.14 3.61 19.38
N PRO A 447 14.60 2.64 18.64
CA PRO A 447 15.34 1.43 18.35
C PRO A 447 16.70 1.88 17.81
N SER A 448 17.77 1.48 18.49
CA SER A 448 19.13 1.81 18.05
C SER A 448 19.39 1.08 16.72
N TYR A 449 19.18 1.78 15.61
CA TYR A 449 19.58 1.30 14.28
C TYR A 449 21.10 1.34 14.08
N ALA A 450 21.81 2.03 14.98
CA ALA A 450 23.26 2.10 15.04
C ALA A 450 23.82 0.89 15.81
N GLY A 451 24.26 -0.12 15.07
CA GLY A 451 25.32 -1.04 15.46
C GLY A 451 26.32 -1.02 14.31
N GLY A 452 27.58 -0.69 14.62
CA GLY A 452 28.64 -0.34 13.66
C GLY A 452 29.09 -1.45 12.74
#